data_AF-A0A918CMW8-F1
#
_entry.id   AF-A0A918CMW8-F1
#
_cell.length_a   1.000
_cell.length_b   1.000
_cell.length_c   1.000
_cell.angle_alpha   90.00
_cell.angle_beta   90.00
_cell.angle_gamma   90.00
#
_symmetry.space_group_name_H-M   'P 1'
#
loop_
_entity.id
_entity.type
_entity.pdbx_description
1 polymer ?
#
loop_
_entity_poly.entity_id
_entity_poly.type
_entity_poly.pdbx_seq_one_letter_code
_entity_poly.pdbx_strand_id
1 'polypeptide(L)'
;MTNTTAPLDLRPFTVAVSDAELADLRERLARTRLPQPAPVDDWDAGTPNHYLREAVDAWLAFDWRAAEARLNAVPNFTTEIEGQTIHFLHVRSPHPEATPLLLAHSYPGSAVDYLGMIDALVDPVAHGGRAEDAFHLVIPDAPGFGFSQPLASAGWTNARVARAYDALMRGLGYERYGVHGSDHGAMVARELGLLAPEGFLGLHVLQLFSFPSGDPAEFERLEPADYAALEHMQWFQSVGGYNAMNASRPQTVAVGLSDSPVGLLAYSELFNSFGNGTSLVPLETILLEVSVNWFQNAASGMSRSYLENARAEAEPAVNHSPTGVAVFADDFQTVRVFAERDNARIVHWSRFEEGGHFAALERPEVLAGDLRAFFAALREG
;
A
#
# COMPACT_ATOMS: atom_id res chain seq x y z
N MET A 1 -20.36 24.62 -10.75
CA MET A 1 -19.46 24.98 -11.87
C MET A 1 -18.90 23.68 -12.36
N THR A 2 -19.21 23.27 -13.59
CA THR A 2 -18.68 22.04 -14.19
C THR A 2 -17.17 22.19 -14.29
N ASN A 3 -16.44 21.56 -13.38
CA ASN A 3 -14.99 21.51 -13.41
C ASN A 3 -14.62 20.57 -14.57
N THR A 4 -14.48 21.13 -15.76
CA THR A 4 -13.94 20.40 -16.91
C THR A 4 -12.46 20.19 -16.62
N THR A 5 -12.12 19.07 -15.97
CA THR A 5 -10.74 18.67 -15.74
C THR A 5 -10.07 18.56 -17.10
N ALA A 6 -8.98 19.31 -17.31
CA ALA A 6 -8.23 19.21 -18.56
C ALA A 6 -7.79 17.74 -18.75
N PRO A 7 -7.86 17.19 -19.97
CA PRO A 7 -7.40 15.83 -20.22
C PRO A 7 -5.94 15.68 -19.81
N LEU A 8 -5.61 14.57 -19.13
CA LEU A 8 -4.24 14.28 -18.70
C LEU A 8 -3.32 14.07 -19.91
N ASP A 9 -2.07 14.51 -19.77
CA ASP A 9 -0.99 14.12 -20.69
C ASP A 9 -0.49 12.73 -20.29
N LEU A 10 -1.12 11.69 -20.85
CA LEU A 10 -0.78 10.30 -20.58
C LEU A 10 0.43 9.86 -21.40
N ARG A 11 1.53 9.53 -20.72
CA ARG A 11 2.76 9.06 -21.34
C ARG A 11 2.97 7.58 -21.02
N PRO A 12 3.00 6.68 -22.03
CA PRO A 12 3.38 5.30 -21.80
C PRO A 12 4.73 5.22 -21.08
N PHE A 13 4.81 4.37 -20.08
CA PHE A 13 6.02 4.15 -19.30
C PHE A 13 6.63 2.78 -19.68
N THR A 14 7.92 2.60 -19.41
CA THR A 14 8.57 1.30 -19.54
C THR A 14 9.66 1.25 -18.49
N VAL A 15 9.58 0.25 -17.62
CA VAL A 15 10.64 -0.07 -16.66
C VAL A 15 11.86 -0.50 -17.46
N ALA A 16 12.96 0.23 -17.32
CA ALA A 16 14.19 -0.02 -18.05
C ALA A 16 15.40 0.28 -17.16
N VAL A 17 15.81 -0.71 -16.38
CA VAL A 17 17.01 -0.65 -15.56
C VAL A 17 18.22 -1.00 -16.41
N SER A 18 19.27 -0.19 -16.39
CA SER A 18 20.48 -0.43 -17.18
C SER A 18 21.29 -1.63 -16.66
N ASP A 19 22.08 -2.26 -17.53
CA ASP A 19 23.02 -3.30 -17.10
C ASP A 19 24.05 -2.77 -16.08
N ALA A 20 24.34 -1.48 -16.12
CA ALA A 20 25.23 -0.82 -15.16
C ALA A 20 24.61 -0.76 -13.75
N GLU A 21 23.32 -0.42 -13.64
CA GLU A 21 22.59 -0.42 -12.37
C GLU A 21 22.46 -1.83 -11.79
N LEU A 22 22.22 -2.84 -12.63
CA LEU A 22 22.23 -4.24 -12.21
C LEU A 22 23.60 -4.70 -11.72
N ALA A 23 24.67 -4.29 -12.41
CA ALA A 23 26.03 -4.61 -12.01
C ALA A 23 26.40 -3.94 -10.68
N ASP A 24 26.01 -2.67 -10.47
CA ASP A 24 26.22 -1.95 -9.20
C ASP A 24 25.50 -2.64 -8.03
N LEU A 25 24.22 -3.00 -8.19
CA LEU A 25 23.47 -3.74 -7.17
C LEU A 25 24.20 -5.05 -6.80
N ARG A 26 24.59 -5.85 -7.80
CA ARG A 26 25.28 -7.13 -7.59
C ARG A 26 26.63 -6.94 -6.88
N GLU A 27 27.41 -5.92 -7.25
CA GLU A 27 28.68 -5.63 -6.59
C GLU A 27 28.46 -5.27 -5.12
N ARG A 28 27.50 -4.39 -4.82
CA ARG A 28 27.19 -3.97 -3.44
C ARG A 28 26.72 -5.14 -2.58
N LEU A 29 25.84 -5.99 -3.11
CA LEU A 29 25.36 -7.19 -2.44
C LEU A 29 26.51 -8.16 -2.15
N ALA A 30 27.37 -8.44 -3.13
CA ALA A 30 28.53 -9.33 -2.96
C ALA A 30 29.57 -8.82 -1.95
N ARG A 31 29.56 -7.51 -1.67
CA ARG A 31 30.46 -6.84 -0.71
C ARG A 31 29.78 -6.53 0.63
N THR A 32 28.59 -7.10 0.86
CA THR A 32 27.83 -6.91 2.09
C THR A 32 28.67 -7.22 3.32
N ARG A 33 28.72 -6.26 4.25
CA ARG A 33 29.30 -6.45 5.58
C ARG A 33 28.19 -6.39 6.64
N LEU A 34 27.70 -7.56 7.03
CA LEU A 34 26.71 -7.68 8.10
C LEU A 34 27.28 -7.21 9.45
N PRO A 35 26.42 -6.70 10.36
CA PRO A 35 26.83 -6.34 11.71
C PRO A 35 27.34 -7.56 12.48
N GLN A 36 28.11 -7.32 13.54
CA GLN A 36 28.47 -8.37 14.48
C GLN A 36 27.19 -8.96 15.11
N PRO A 37 27.12 -10.27 15.36
CA PRO A 37 25.94 -10.87 15.99
C PRO A 37 25.62 -10.21 17.34
N ALA A 38 24.36 -9.86 17.54
CA ALA A 38 23.84 -9.48 18.85
C ALA A 38 23.66 -10.74 19.74
N PRO A 39 23.55 -10.60 21.08
CA PRO A 39 23.31 -11.74 21.97
C PRO A 39 22.04 -12.56 21.66
N VAL A 40 21.08 -11.94 20.96
CA VAL A 40 19.88 -12.54 20.39
C VAL A 40 19.76 -12.01 18.96
N ASP A 41 19.75 -12.91 17.96
CA ASP A 41 19.72 -12.59 16.51
C ASP A 41 18.47 -13.24 15.89
N ASP A 42 17.31 -12.79 16.38
CA ASP A 42 15.98 -13.15 15.90
C ASP A 42 15.18 -11.87 15.57
N TRP A 43 13.89 -12.02 15.27
CA TRP A 43 13.02 -10.94 14.81
C TRP A 43 12.58 -9.97 15.93
N ASP A 44 12.85 -10.24 17.21
CA ASP A 44 12.38 -9.40 18.32
C ASP A 44 12.96 -7.97 18.26
N ALA A 45 14.17 -7.84 17.74
CA ALA A 45 14.88 -6.57 17.57
C ALA A 45 15.04 -6.13 16.10
N GLY A 46 14.26 -6.73 15.20
CA GLY A 46 14.27 -6.47 13.76
C GLY A 46 14.98 -7.56 12.95
N THR A 47 15.39 -7.23 11.72
CA THR A 47 15.88 -8.25 10.77
C THR A 47 17.13 -8.99 11.25
N PRO A 48 17.08 -10.33 11.42
CA PRO A 48 18.23 -11.07 11.90
C PRO A 48 19.26 -11.34 10.79
N ASN A 49 20.54 -11.48 11.16
CA ASN A 49 21.62 -11.67 10.20
C ASN A 49 21.49 -12.96 9.40
N HIS A 50 20.88 -14.02 9.95
CA HIS A 50 20.69 -15.27 9.21
C HIS A 50 19.72 -15.09 8.04
N TYR A 51 18.60 -14.37 8.24
CA TYR A 51 17.67 -14.02 7.18
C TYR A 51 18.35 -13.16 6.12
N LEU A 52 19.12 -12.13 6.52
CA LEU A 52 19.81 -11.26 5.56
C LEU A 52 20.82 -12.02 4.69
N ARG A 53 21.50 -13.05 5.21
CA ARG A 53 22.39 -13.89 4.39
C ARG A 53 21.60 -14.62 3.31
N GLU A 54 20.53 -15.30 3.71
CA GLU A 54 19.67 -16.05 2.78
C GLU A 54 19.02 -15.13 1.74
N ALA A 55 18.53 -13.96 2.17
CA ALA A 55 17.90 -12.99 1.30
C ALA A 55 18.89 -12.32 0.34
N VAL A 56 20.14 -12.04 0.76
CA VAL A 56 21.20 -11.55 -0.13
C VAL A 56 21.58 -12.60 -1.16
N ASP A 57 21.73 -13.87 -0.76
CA ASP A 57 22.02 -14.98 -1.69
C ASP A 57 20.89 -15.14 -2.71
N ALA A 58 19.64 -15.08 -2.26
CA ALA A 58 18.46 -15.10 -3.13
C ALA A 58 18.42 -13.88 -4.06
N TRP A 59 18.78 -12.68 -3.58
CA TRP A 59 18.77 -11.46 -4.39
C TRP A 59 19.87 -11.45 -5.46
N LEU A 60 21.03 -12.03 -5.16
CA LEU A 60 22.08 -12.23 -6.16
C LEU A 60 21.64 -13.20 -7.28
N ALA A 61 20.78 -14.17 -6.96
CA ALA A 61 20.20 -15.11 -7.90
C ALA A 61 18.91 -14.62 -8.58
N PHE A 62 18.31 -13.53 -8.08
CA PHE A 62 17.05 -12.99 -8.57
C PHE A 62 17.16 -12.48 -10.01
N ASP A 63 16.26 -12.95 -10.88
CA ASP A 63 16.21 -12.55 -12.29
C ASP A 63 15.40 -11.26 -12.46
N TRP A 64 16.07 -10.12 -12.26
CA TRP A 64 15.46 -8.81 -12.52
C TRP A 64 14.91 -8.68 -13.94
N ARG A 65 15.54 -9.28 -14.96
CA ARG A 65 15.09 -9.11 -16.35
C ARG A 65 13.75 -9.82 -16.58
N ALA A 66 13.54 -10.98 -15.95
CA ALA A 66 12.24 -11.64 -15.94
C ALA A 66 11.18 -10.81 -15.20
N ALA A 67 11.52 -10.25 -14.04
CA ALA A 67 10.62 -9.39 -13.27
C ALA A 67 10.26 -8.09 -14.02
N GLU A 68 11.24 -7.43 -14.63
CA GLU A 68 11.07 -6.24 -15.48
C GLU A 68 10.18 -6.53 -16.68
N ALA A 69 10.33 -7.68 -17.33
CA ALA A 69 9.44 -8.10 -18.42
C ALA A 69 7.99 -8.29 -17.93
N ARG A 70 7.80 -8.86 -16.74
CA ARG A 70 6.47 -9.01 -16.12
C ARG A 70 5.84 -7.66 -15.78
N LEU A 71 6.61 -6.72 -15.23
CA LEU A 71 6.14 -5.36 -14.94
C LEU A 71 5.68 -4.65 -16.23
N ASN A 72 6.51 -4.72 -17.28
CA ASN A 72 6.22 -4.10 -18.58
C ASN A 72 5.12 -4.81 -19.39
N ALA A 73 4.71 -6.02 -18.99
CA ALA A 73 3.56 -6.70 -19.60
C ALA A 73 2.23 -6.08 -19.17
N VAL A 74 2.21 -5.34 -18.07
CA VAL A 74 1.05 -4.59 -17.60
C VAL A 74 1.10 -3.17 -18.18
N PRO A 75 0.01 -2.65 -18.75
CA PRO A 75 -0.02 -1.27 -19.23
C PRO A 75 0.25 -0.27 -18.10
N ASN A 76 1.40 0.38 -18.17
CA ASN A 76 1.90 1.36 -17.22
C ASN A 76 2.12 2.73 -17.87
N PHE A 77 1.85 3.80 -17.13
CA PHE A 77 1.86 5.17 -17.63
C PHE A 77 2.46 6.12 -16.59
N THR A 78 2.88 7.29 -17.06
CA THR A 78 3.15 8.45 -16.23
C THR A 78 2.29 9.62 -16.68
N THR A 79 1.94 10.49 -15.73
CA THR A 79 1.32 11.79 -15.97
C THR A 79 1.85 12.80 -14.95
N GLU A 80 1.53 14.08 -15.12
CA GLU A 80 1.87 15.12 -14.16
C GLU A 80 0.60 15.67 -13.49
N ILE A 81 0.58 15.66 -12.16
CA ILE A 81 -0.49 16.24 -11.34
C ILE A 81 0.13 17.16 -10.31
N GLU A 82 -0.27 18.43 -10.30
CA GLU A 82 0.30 19.48 -9.43
C GLU A 82 1.85 19.55 -9.51
N GLY A 83 2.43 19.32 -10.68
CA GLY A 83 3.89 19.32 -10.89
C GLY A 83 4.60 18.04 -10.44
N GLN A 84 3.90 17.06 -9.88
CA GLN A 84 4.45 15.76 -9.52
C GLN A 84 4.22 14.74 -10.64
N THR A 85 5.27 14.03 -11.03
CA THR A 85 5.14 12.83 -11.87
C THR A 85 4.50 11.71 -11.06
N ILE A 86 3.37 11.20 -11.56
CA ILE A 86 2.65 10.06 -11.01
C ILE A 86 2.76 8.91 -12.01
N HIS A 87 3.45 7.85 -11.60
CA HIS A 87 3.40 6.56 -12.27
C HIS A 87 2.15 5.78 -11.82
N PHE A 88 1.54 5.04 -12.74
CA PHE A 88 0.43 4.15 -12.43
C PHE A 88 0.26 3.05 -13.48
N LEU A 89 -0.25 1.90 -13.05
CA LEU A 89 -0.79 0.87 -13.92
C LEU A 89 -2.24 1.21 -14.27
N HIS A 90 -2.65 1.01 -15.52
CA HIS A 90 -4.03 1.21 -15.96
C HIS A 90 -4.51 0.04 -16.80
N VAL A 91 -5.30 -0.84 -16.19
CA VAL A 91 -5.76 -2.08 -16.82
C VAL A 91 -7.26 -2.02 -17.03
N ARG A 92 -7.66 -2.05 -18.30
CA ARG A 92 -9.07 -2.07 -18.70
C ARG A 92 -9.58 -3.51 -18.71
N SER A 93 -10.70 -3.71 -18.03
CA SER A 93 -11.48 -4.95 -18.13
C SER A 93 -12.02 -5.16 -19.55
N PRO A 94 -12.10 -6.41 -20.03
CA PRO A 94 -12.86 -6.75 -21.22
C PRO A 94 -14.38 -6.53 -21.06
N HIS A 95 -14.89 -6.38 -19.83
CA HIS A 95 -16.29 -6.12 -19.53
C HIS A 95 -16.55 -4.60 -19.52
N PRO A 96 -17.38 -4.06 -20.44
CA PRO A 96 -17.55 -2.60 -20.59
C PRO A 96 -18.14 -1.88 -19.38
N GLU A 97 -18.97 -2.58 -18.60
CA GLU A 97 -19.66 -2.05 -17.41
C GLU A 97 -18.85 -2.30 -16.12
N ALA A 98 -17.58 -2.70 -16.24
CA ALA A 98 -16.73 -2.94 -15.09
C ALA A 98 -16.57 -1.70 -14.21
N THR A 99 -16.59 -1.90 -12.89
CA THR A 99 -16.51 -0.80 -11.92
C THR A 99 -15.10 -0.20 -11.91
N PRO A 100 -14.90 1.11 -12.08
CA PRO A 100 -13.58 1.71 -11.91
C PRO A 100 -13.12 1.63 -10.46
N LEU A 101 -11.92 1.11 -10.23
CA LEU A 101 -11.35 0.88 -8.91
C LEU A 101 -9.89 1.36 -8.88
N LEU A 102 -9.61 2.25 -7.94
CA LEU A 102 -8.25 2.64 -7.60
C LEU A 102 -7.70 1.69 -6.52
N LEU A 103 -6.48 1.17 -6.71
CA LEU A 103 -5.80 0.32 -5.72
C LEU A 103 -4.58 1.07 -5.17
N ALA A 104 -4.62 1.46 -3.89
CA ALA A 104 -3.59 2.25 -3.22
C ALA A 104 -2.72 1.36 -2.32
N HIS A 105 -1.42 1.30 -2.62
CA HIS A 105 -0.47 0.36 -2.02
C HIS A 105 -0.08 0.70 -0.56
N SER A 106 0.52 -0.28 0.12
CA SER A 106 1.08 -0.16 1.46
C SER A 106 2.47 0.50 1.46
N TYR A 107 2.95 0.98 2.61
CA TYR A 107 4.39 1.15 2.83
C TYR A 107 4.99 -0.18 3.33
N PRO A 108 6.22 -0.57 2.93
CA PRO A 108 7.13 0.10 1.99
C PRO A 108 6.95 -0.38 0.54
N GLY A 109 5.75 -0.85 0.18
CA GLY A 109 5.43 -1.37 -1.15
C GLY A 109 5.25 -0.30 -2.22
N SER A 110 4.72 -0.75 -3.35
CA SER A 110 4.48 0.04 -4.55
C SER A 110 3.26 -0.51 -5.31
N ALA A 111 3.02 -0.05 -6.54
CA ALA A 111 2.01 -0.64 -7.42
C ALA A 111 2.19 -2.16 -7.64
N VAL A 112 3.37 -2.70 -7.30
CA VAL A 112 3.67 -4.14 -7.31
C VAL A 112 2.77 -4.94 -6.34
N ASP A 113 2.32 -4.34 -5.23
CA ASP A 113 1.41 -4.93 -4.24
C ASP A 113 0.19 -5.63 -4.87
N TYR A 114 -0.26 -5.13 -6.02
CA TYR A 114 -1.51 -5.56 -6.64
C TYR A 114 -1.33 -6.37 -7.94
N LEU A 115 -0.10 -6.62 -8.41
CA LEU A 115 0.11 -7.36 -9.66
C LEU A 115 -0.56 -8.73 -9.66
N GLY A 116 -0.51 -9.44 -8.53
CA GLY A 116 -1.11 -10.77 -8.37
C GLY A 116 -2.63 -10.78 -8.40
N MET A 117 -3.29 -9.62 -8.32
CA MET A 117 -4.74 -9.49 -8.29
C MET A 117 -5.34 -9.01 -9.61
N ILE A 118 -4.52 -8.47 -10.52
CA ILE A 118 -4.99 -7.80 -11.74
C ILE A 118 -5.92 -8.68 -12.54
N ASP A 119 -5.47 -9.87 -12.95
CA ASP A 119 -6.20 -10.75 -13.87
C ASP A 119 -7.58 -11.14 -13.31
N ALA A 120 -7.61 -11.53 -12.03
CA ALA A 120 -8.85 -11.88 -11.36
C ALA A 120 -9.81 -10.69 -11.26
N LEU A 121 -9.33 -9.49 -10.96
CA LEU A 121 -10.21 -8.32 -10.82
C LEU A 121 -10.71 -7.79 -12.17
N VAL A 122 -9.89 -7.85 -13.23
CA VAL A 122 -10.29 -7.32 -14.54
C VAL A 122 -11.15 -8.30 -15.34
N ASP A 123 -10.88 -9.62 -15.28
CA ASP A 123 -11.67 -10.64 -15.94
C ASP A 123 -12.12 -11.74 -14.96
N PRO A 124 -13.06 -11.43 -14.04
CA PRO A 124 -13.54 -12.40 -13.07
C PRO A 124 -14.12 -13.67 -13.70
N VAL A 125 -14.65 -13.62 -14.93
CA VAL A 125 -15.23 -14.79 -15.61
C VAL A 125 -14.17 -15.85 -15.89
N ALA A 126 -12.97 -15.44 -16.31
CA ALA A 126 -11.84 -16.35 -16.49
C ALA A 126 -11.33 -16.96 -15.17
N HIS A 127 -11.73 -16.38 -14.03
CA HIS A 127 -11.35 -16.78 -12.68
C HIS A 127 -12.54 -17.25 -11.82
N GLY A 128 -13.63 -17.73 -12.45
CA GLY A 128 -14.77 -18.36 -11.76
C GLY A 128 -15.78 -17.41 -11.11
N GLY A 129 -15.65 -16.10 -11.34
CA GLY A 129 -16.59 -15.05 -10.93
C GLY A 129 -17.59 -14.66 -12.02
N ARG A 130 -18.28 -13.53 -11.82
CA ARG A 130 -19.31 -12.99 -12.74
C ARG A 130 -18.84 -11.72 -13.43
N ALA A 131 -19.32 -11.46 -14.64
CA ALA A 131 -18.90 -10.31 -15.45
C ALA A 131 -19.21 -8.96 -14.78
N GLU A 132 -20.34 -8.87 -14.07
CA GLU A 132 -20.75 -7.68 -13.33
C GLU A 132 -19.86 -7.35 -12.12
N ASP A 133 -19.02 -8.30 -11.69
CA ASP A 133 -18.06 -8.12 -10.61
C ASP A 133 -16.66 -7.72 -11.12
N ALA A 134 -16.54 -7.35 -12.39
CA ALA A 134 -15.30 -6.92 -13.01
C ALA A 134 -14.94 -5.48 -12.64
N PHE A 135 -13.64 -5.18 -12.65
CA PHE A 135 -13.11 -3.85 -12.38
C PHE A 135 -12.23 -3.32 -13.52
N HIS A 136 -12.32 -2.02 -13.78
CA HIS A 136 -11.22 -1.30 -14.43
C HIS A 136 -10.25 -0.84 -13.35
N LEU A 137 -8.97 -1.19 -13.47
CA LEU A 137 -7.99 -0.92 -12.41
C LEU A 137 -7.11 0.28 -12.73
N VAL A 138 -6.89 1.12 -11.72
CA VAL A 138 -5.85 2.16 -11.70
C VAL A 138 -5.01 1.93 -10.45
N ILE A 139 -3.71 1.69 -10.62
CA ILE A 139 -2.81 1.28 -9.53
C ILE A 139 -1.62 2.26 -9.51
N PRO A 140 -1.78 3.42 -8.86
CA PRO A 140 -0.73 4.42 -8.79
C PRO A 140 0.36 4.06 -7.79
N ASP A 141 1.60 4.40 -8.12
CA ASP A 141 2.62 4.63 -7.10
C ASP A 141 2.36 5.98 -6.45
N ALA A 142 2.29 6.02 -5.12
CA ALA A 142 2.14 7.28 -4.39
C ALA A 142 3.34 8.22 -4.65
N PRO A 143 3.17 9.54 -4.58
CA PRO A 143 4.27 10.50 -4.70
C PRO A 143 5.45 10.14 -3.80
N GLY A 144 6.64 9.93 -4.40
CA GLY A 144 7.82 9.53 -3.65
C GLY A 144 7.91 8.03 -3.35
N PHE A 145 7.11 7.19 -4.01
CA PHE A 145 7.19 5.73 -3.96
C PHE A 145 7.40 5.15 -5.36
N GLY A 146 7.95 3.94 -5.45
CA GLY A 146 8.10 3.21 -6.70
C GLY A 146 8.67 4.08 -7.82
N PHE A 147 7.97 4.15 -8.94
CA PHE A 147 8.35 4.92 -10.12
C PHE A 147 7.80 6.38 -10.12
N SER A 148 7.06 6.80 -9.09
CA SER A 148 6.61 8.19 -8.87
C SER A 148 7.71 9.06 -8.24
N GLN A 149 8.93 8.91 -8.74
CA GLN A 149 10.13 9.62 -8.29
C GLN A 149 10.62 10.65 -9.32
N PRO A 150 11.41 11.66 -8.88
CA PRO A 150 11.56 12.10 -7.49
C PRO A 150 10.32 12.87 -6.99
N LEU A 151 10.26 13.18 -5.70
CA LEU A 151 9.31 14.16 -5.18
C LEU A 151 9.59 15.55 -5.76
N ALA A 152 8.60 16.16 -6.41
CA ALA A 152 8.69 17.49 -7.00
C ALA A 152 8.62 18.63 -5.96
N SER A 153 7.99 18.37 -4.80
CA SER A 153 7.86 19.35 -3.71
C SER A 153 7.64 18.66 -2.36
N ALA A 154 7.74 19.42 -1.27
CA ALA A 154 7.29 18.98 0.06
C ALA A 154 5.75 19.08 0.19
N GLY A 155 5.19 18.67 1.32
CA GLY A 155 3.76 18.78 1.62
C GLY A 155 2.88 17.72 0.97
N TRP A 156 3.45 16.60 0.49
CA TRP A 156 2.68 15.43 0.05
C TRP A 156 2.15 14.64 1.25
N THR A 157 1.10 15.18 1.87
CA THR A 157 0.31 14.50 2.91
C THR A 157 -0.68 13.52 2.28
N ASN A 158 -1.22 12.59 3.07
CA ASN A 158 -2.25 11.64 2.60
C ASN A 158 -3.45 12.36 1.96
N ALA A 159 -3.87 13.50 2.54
CA ALA A 159 -4.95 14.32 1.99
C ALA A 159 -4.61 14.93 0.63
N ARG A 160 -3.34 15.30 0.39
CA ARG A 160 -2.88 15.80 -0.91
C ARG A 160 -2.79 14.67 -1.94
N VAL A 161 -2.28 13.50 -1.53
CA VAL A 161 -2.26 12.29 -2.37
C VAL A 161 -3.69 11.91 -2.78
N ALA A 162 -4.66 11.93 -1.85
CA ALA A 162 -6.07 11.67 -2.14
C ALA A 162 -6.65 12.61 -3.21
N ARG A 163 -6.35 13.92 -3.14
CA ARG A 163 -6.76 14.86 -4.20
C ARG A 163 -6.09 14.57 -5.54
N ALA A 164 -4.81 14.18 -5.55
CA ALA A 164 -4.12 13.78 -6.76
C ALA A 164 -4.71 12.49 -7.36
N TYR A 165 -5.15 11.55 -6.52
CA TYR A 165 -5.83 10.34 -6.96
C TYR A 165 -7.22 10.64 -7.55
N ASP A 166 -8.02 11.53 -6.95
CA ASP A 166 -9.26 11.99 -7.59
C ASP A 166 -8.96 12.66 -8.94
N ALA A 167 -7.98 13.57 -9.01
CA ALA A 167 -7.59 14.21 -10.26
C ALA A 167 -7.13 13.20 -11.33
N LEU A 168 -6.39 12.15 -10.93
CA LEU A 168 -6.00 11.04 -11.80
C LEU A 168 -7.24 10.31 -12.35
N MET A 169 -8.15 9.89 -11.47
CA MET A 169 -9.36 9.16 -11.87
C MET A 169 -10.25 10.00 -12.80
N ARG A 170 -10.47 11.28 -12.49
CA ARG A 170 -11.22 12.21 -13.36
C ARG A 170 -10.54 12.40 -14.72
N GLY A 171 -9.23 12.58 -14.70
CA GLY A 171 -8.44 12.81 -15.89
C GLY A 171 -8.38 11.59 -16.83
N LEU A 172 -8.56 10.38 -16.28
CA LEU A 172 -8.76 9.13 -17.04
C LEU A 172 -10.20 8.93 -17.52
N GLY A 173 -11.12 9.84 -17.18
CA GLY A 173 -12.54 9.80 -17.58
C GLY A 173 -13.45 9.01 -16.65
N TYR A 174 -12.99 8.64 -15.44
CA TYR A 174 -13.84 7.96 -14.46
C TYR A 174 -14.63 8.94 -13.61
N GLU A 175 -15.90 9.15 -13.97
CA GLU A 175 -16.83 9.99 -13.19
C GLU A 175 -17.29 9.34 -11.89
N ARG A 176 -17.27 8.00 -11.85
CA ARG A 176 -17.59 7.19 -10.67
C ARG A 176 -16.52 6.15 -10.48
N TYR A 177 -16.04 6.01 -9.25
CA TYR A 177 -15.02 5.02 -8.90
C TYR A 177 -15.05 4.70 -7.41
N GLY A 178 -14.56 3.51 -7.07
CA GLY A 178 -14.22 3.13 -5.70
C GLY A 178 -12.71 3.17 -5.47
N VAL A 179 -12.31 3.04 -4.21
CA VAL A 179 -10.91 2.83 -3.84
C VAL A 179 -10.78 1.61 -2.94
N HIS A 180 -9.71 0.86 -3.14
CA HIS A 180 -9.19 -0.05 -2.15
C HIS A 180 -7.80 0.40 -1.68
N GLY A 181 -7.49 0.24 -0.39
CA GLY A 181 -6.13 0.44 0.09
C GLY A 181 -5.78 -0.38 1.33
N SER A 182 -4.48 -0.57 1.51
CA SER A 182 -3.85 -1.13 2.72
C SER A 182 -2.83 -0.13 3.27
N ASP A 183 -2.65 -0.07 4.59
CA ASP A 183 -1.66 0.76 5.28
C ASP A 183 -1.66 2.24 4.82
N HIS A 184 -0.59 2.70 4.16
CA HIS A 184 -0.51 4.01 3.53
C HIS A 184 -1.71 4.27 2.60
N GLY A 185 -2.04 3.32 1.75
CA GLY A 185 -3.19 3.36 0.87
C GLY A 185 -4.52 3.36 1.60
N ALA A 186 -4.64 2.70 2.76
CA ALA A 186 -5.84 2.76 3.59
C ALA A 186 -6.03 4.18 4.19
N MET A 187 -4.95 4.83 4.62
CA MET A 187 -4.99 6.22 5.06
C MET A 187 -5.37 7.18 3.93
N VAL A 188 -4.84 6.99 2.71
CA VAL A 188 -5.19 7.80 1.54
C VAL A 188 -6.65 7.54 1.11
N ALA A 189 -7.11 6.29 1.14
CA ALA A 189 -8.50 5.92 0.87
C ALA A 189 -9.48 6.60 1.85
N ARG A 190 -9.11 6.68 3.14
CA ARG A 190 -9.88 7.43 4.14
C ARG A 190 -9.99 8.91 3.80
N GLU A 191 -8.89 9.53 3.38
CA GLU A 191 -8.90 10.94 2.96
C GLU A 191 -9.77 11.18 1.70
N LEU A 192 -9.80 10.23 0.76
CA LEU A 192 -10.79 10.25 -0.34
C LEU A 192 -12.23 10.13 0.19
N GLY A 193 -12.46 9.27 1.18
CA GLY A 193 -13.76 9.13 1.85
C GLY A 193 -14.23 10.40 2.55
N LEU A 194 -13.32 11.14 3.18
CA LEU A 194 -13.59 12.45 3.78
C LEU A 194 -13.82 13.54 2.73
N LEU A 195 -13.03 13.53 1.66
CA LEU A 195 -13.19 14.46 0.53
C LEU A 195 -14.55 14.25 -0.16
N ALA A 196 -15.04 13.01 -0.19
CA ALA A 196 -16.27 12.57 -0.83
C ALA A 196 -16.50 13.21 -2.22
N PRO A 197 -15.58 13.02 -3.20
CA PRO A 197 -15.76 13.55 -4.55
C PRO A 197 -17.10 13.11 -5.17
N GLU A 198 -17.68 13.94 -6.02
CA GLU A 198 -18.96 13.64 -6.68
C GLU A 198 -18.88 12.32 -7.48
N GLY A 199 -19.69 11.31 -7.13
CA GLY A 199 -19.64 10.00 -7.78
C GLY A 199 -18.64 9.01 -7.15
N PHE A 200 -17.98 9.37 -6.06
CA PHE A 200 -17.21 8.42 -5.26
C PHE A 200 -18.12 7.33 -4.69
N LEU A 201 -17.81 6.07 -5.02
CA LEU A 201 -18.65 4.92 -4.69
C LEU A 201 -18.46 4.49 -3.23
N GLY A 202 -17.23 4.57 -2.73
CA GLY A 202 -16.86 4.11 -1.40
C GLY A 202 -15.41 3.63 -1.33
N LEU A 203 -14.98 3.32 -0.11
CA LEU A 203 -13.65 2.81 0.19
C LEU A 203 -13.73 1.41 0.81
N HIS A 204 -12.86 0.52 0.34
CA HIS A 204 -12.58 -0.77 0.94
C HIS A 204 -11.18 -0.76 1.53
N VAL A 205 -11.00 -1.07 2.81
CA VAL A 205 -9.67 -1.01 3.44
C VAL A 205 -9.36 -2.28 4.23
N LEU A 206 -8.08 -2.62 4.31
CA LEU A 206 -7.63 -3.68 5.23
C LEU A 206 -7.59 -3.19 6.69
N GLN A 207 -7.28 -1.90 6.87
CA GLN A 207 -7.16 -1.30 8.21
C GLN A 207 -7.94 0.01 8.30
N LEU A 208 -8.65 0.20 9.42
CA LEU A 208 -9.00 1.52 9.91
C LEU A 208 -8.20 1.76 11.18
N PHE A 209 -7.20 2.64 11.10
CA PHE A 209 -6.35 3.03 12.23
C PHE A 209 -7.08 3.94 13.23
N SER A 210 -8.19 3.44 13.79
CA SER A 210 -8.99 4.08 14.82
C SER A 210 -8.52 3.65 16.19
N PHE A 211 -7.92 4.59 16.92
CA PHE A 211 -7.40 4.40 18.28
C PHE A 211 -8.43 4.86 19.33
N PRO A 212 -8.37 4.32 20.56
CA PRO A 212 -9.24 4.76 21.66
C PRO A 212 -9.07 6.27 21.91
N SER A 213 -10.18 6.99 22.08
CA SER A 213 -10.14 8.43 22.40
C SER A 213 -9.80 8.70 23.86
N GLY A 214 -9.96 7.69 24.72
CA GLY A 214 -9.88 7.83 26.17
C GLY A 214 -11.23 8.11 26.83
N ASP A 215 -12.32 8.26 26.06
CA ASP A 215 -13.68 8.34 26.59
C ASP A 215 -14.09 6.99 27.22
N PRO A 216 -14.41 6.93 28.52
CA PRO A 216 -14.89 5.71 29.18
C PRO A 216 -16.07 5.04 28.47
N ALA A 217 -16.93 5.80 27.80
CA ALA A 217 -18.08 5.28 27.08
C ALA A 217 -17.70 4.38 25.89
N GLU A 218 -16.51 4.55 25.31
CA GLU A 218 -16.01 3.62 24.29
C GLU A 218 -15.67 2.25 24.91
N PHE A 219 -15.05 2.24 26.09
CA PHE A 219 -14.64 1.01 26.79
C PHE A 219 -15.82 0.19 27.31
N GLU A 220 -16.93 0.85 27.65
CA GLU A 220 -18.19 0.20 28.06
C GLU A 220 -18.84 -0.62 26.93
N ARG A 221 -18.49 -0.33 25.67
CA ARG A 221 -19.00 -1.04 24.48
C ARG A 221 -18.12 -2.19 24.03
N LEU A 222 -16.93 -2.37 24.61
CA LEU A 222 -15.99 -3.39 24.17
C LEU A 222 -16.42 -4.79 24.60
N GLU A 223 -16.28 -5.74 23.68
CA GLU A 223 -16.46 -7.16 23.93
C GLU A 223 -15.12 -7.85 24.24
N PRO A 224 -15.10 -9.09 24.78
CA PRO A 224 -13.85 -9.80 25.08
C PRO A 224 -12.85 -9.87 23.92
N ALA A 225 -13.33 -10.02 22.68
CA ALA A 225 -12.48 -10.03 21.50
C ALA A 225 -11.81 -8.67 21.22
N ASP A 226 -12.43 -7.56 21.61
CA ASP A 226 -11.86 -6.23 21.45
C ASP A 226 -10.70 -5.98 22.43
N TYR A 227 -10.70 -6.62 23.62
CA TYR A 227 -9.57 -6.55 24.54
C TYR A 227 -8.32 -7.26 23.99
N ALA A 228 -8.49 -8.39 23.30
CA ALA A 228 -7.38 -9.04 22.62
C ALA A 228 -6.83 -8.16 21.47
N ALA A 229 -7.71 -7.47 20.75
CA ALA A 229 -7.31 -6.50 19.74
C ALA A 229 -6.56 -5.28 20.33
N LEU A 230 -6.91 -4.84 21.54
CA LEU A 230 -6.17 -3.79 22.26
C LEU A 230 -4.76 -4.24 22.69
N GLU A 231 -4.59 -5.48 23.14
CA GLU A 231 -3.26 -6.03 23.44
C GLU A 231 -2.42 -6.14 22.17
N HIS A 232 -3.00 -6.64 21.08
CA HIS A 232 -2.35 -6.68 19.78
C HIS A 232 -1.97 -5.27 19.27
N MET A 233 -2.82 -4.27 19.50
CA MET A 233 -2.52 -2.87 19.17
C MET A 233 -1.29 -2.34 19.91
N GLN A 234 -1.10 -2.70 21.19
CA GLN A 234 0.09 -2.30 21.94
C GLN A 234 1.37 -2.92 21.36
N TRP A 235 1.31 -4.19 20.97
CA TRP A 235 2.41 -4.84 20.25
C TRP A 235 2.65 -4.18 18.89
N PHE A 236 1.61 -3.93 18.09
CA PHE A 236 1.74 -3.29 16.78
C PHE A 236 2.41 -1.91 16.88
N GLN A 237 2.10 -1.15 17.94
CA GLN A 237 2.74 0.14 18.21
C GLN A 237 4.21 -0.01 18.65
N SER A 238 4.58 -1.08 19.36
CA SER A 238 5.96 -1.27 19.85
C SER A 238 6.94 -1.58 18.72
N VAL A 239 6.49 -2.25 17.65
CA VAL A 239 7.31 -2.59 16.47
C VAL A 239 7.39 -1.44 15.44
N GLY A 240 6.68 -0.33 15.66
CA GLY A 240 6.63 0.83 14.77
C GLY A 240 7.85 1.77 14.83
N GLY A 241 9.06 1.30 15.16
CA GLY A 241 10.25 2.14 15.33
C GLY A 241 10.61 2.97 14.08
N TYR A 242 10.40 2.39 12.90
CA TYR A 242 10.59 3.07 11.61
C TYR A 242 9.68 4.31 11.45
N ASN A 243 8.45 4.27 12.00
CA ASN A 243 7.52 5.40 11.96
C ASN A 243 8.12 6.63 12.63
N ALA A 244 8.66 6.48 13.84
CA ALA A 244 9.27 7.58 14.58
C ALA A 244 10.51 8.16 13.87
N MET A 245 11.34 7.30 13.28
CA MET A 245 12.51 7.72 12.53
C MET A 245 12.12 8.47 11.24
N ASN A 246 11.20 7.91 10.45
CA ASN A 246 10.73 8.51 9.21
C ASN A 246 9.94 9.81 9.46
N ALA A 247 9.13 9.87 10.52
CA ALA A 247 8.33 11.05 10.88
C ALA A 247 9.18 12.23 11.37
N SER A 248 10.43 12.00 11.77
CA SER A 248 11.26 13.03 12.39
C SER A 248 12.53 13.36 11.59
N ARG A 249 13.21 12.36 11.02
CA ARG A 249 14.52 12.48 10.37
C ARG A 249 14.62 11.61 9.10
N PRO A 250 13.67 11.70 8.14
CA PRO A 250 13.64 10.81 6.97
C PRO A 250 14.88 10.97 6.09
N GLN A 251 15.42 12.19 5.97
CA GLN A 251 16.63 12.43 5.19
C GLN A 251 17.86 11.73 5.78
N THR A 252 17.92 11.59 7.10
CA THR A 252 19.05 10.94 7.78
C THR A 252 19.07 9.46 7.48
N VAL A 253 17.93 8.77 7.63
CA VAL A 253 17.85 7.33 7.36
C VAL A 253 17.98 7.04 5.87
N ALA A 254 17.40 7.88 5.01
CA ALA A 254 17.41 7.70 3.56
C ALA A 254 18.82 7.59 2.97
N VAL A 255 19.82 8.33 3.48
CA VAL A 255 21.20 8.23 2.97
C VAL A 255 21.74 6.82 3.11
N GLY A 256 21.52 6.16 4.26
CA GLY A 256 21.97 4.80 4.49
C GLY A 256 21.23 3.78 3.63
N LEU A 257 19.91 3.95 3.48
CA LEU A 257 19.08 3.08 2.65
C LEU A 257 19.37 3.22 1.15
N SER A 258 19.74 4.42 0.71
CA SER A 258 20.06 4.72 -0.70
C SER A 258 21.44 4.19 -1.11
N ASP A 259 22.38 4.07 -0.17
CA ASP A 259 23.74 3.59 -0.47
C ASP A 259 23.90 2.07 -0.27
N SER A 260 23.12 1.48 0.65
CA SER A 260 23.23 0.08 1.03
C SER A 260 21.98 -0.71 0.62
N PRO A 261 22.04 -1.58 -0.40
CA PRO A 261 20.89 -2.38 -0.79
C PRO A 261 20.48 -3.36 0.32
N VAL A 262 21.43 -3.95 1.05
CA VAL A 262 21.10 -4.79 2.22
C VAL A 262 20.51 -3.95 3.37
N GLY A 263 20.88 -2.67 3.46
CA GLY A 263 20.29 -1.74 4.42
C GLY A 263 18.83 -1.43 4.09
N LEU A 264 18.52 -1.19 2.80
CA LEU A 264 17.15 -1.06 2.32
C LEU A 264 16.35 -2.34 2.57
N LEU A 265 16.89 -3.51 2.22
CA LEU A 265 16.24 -4.81 2.45
C LEU A 265 15.92 -5.05 3.94
N ALA A 266 16.87 -4.76 4.83
CA ALA A 266 16.64 -4.86 6.28
C ALA A 266 15.57 -3.85 6.76
N TYR A 267 15.56 -2.64 6.20
CA TYR A 267 14.54 -1.63 6.57
C TYR A 267 13.15 -1.95 6.01
N SER A 268 13.08 -2.79 4.98
CA SER A 268 11.85 -3.36 4.43
C SER A 268 11.36 -4.60 5.20
N GLU A 269 11.85 -4.83 6.43
CA GLU A 269 11.44 -5.95 7.26
C GLU A 269 9.95 -6.08 7.53
N LEU A 270 9.20 -4.99 7.36
CA LEU A 270 7.76 -4.93 7.60
C LEU A 270 7.02 -6.01 6.82
N PHE A 271 7.48 -6.36 5.62
CA PHE A 271 6.95 -7.49 4.84
C PHE A 271 7.01 -8.83 5.60
N ASN A 272 7.83 -8.96 6.64
CA ASN A 272 7.88 -10.13 7.54
C ASN A 272 7.29 -9.80 8.94
N SER A 273 7.65 -8.65 9.52
CA SER A 273 7.40 -8.36 10.94
C SER A 273 5.97 -7.91 11.26
N PHE A 274 5.24 -7.34 10.29
CA PHE A 274 3.82 -6.96 10.45
C PHE A 274 2.82 -8.12 10.54
N GLY A 275 3.31 -9.36 10.71
CA GLY A 275 2.54 -10.53 11.15
C GLY A 275 3.13 -11.20 12.40
N ASN A 276 3.97 -10.52 13.18
CA ASN A 276 4.69 -11.15 14.30
C ASN A 276 5.49 -12.40 13.85
N GLY A 277 6.07 -12.35 12.65
CA GLY A 277 6.79 -13.45 12.02
C GLY A 277 5.93 -14.52 11.34
N THR A 278 4.60 -14.32 11.20
CA THR A 278 3.71 -15.24 10.46
C THR A 278 3.42 -14.81 9.02
N SER A 279 4.03 -13.71 8.56
CA SER A 279 3.81 -13.20 7.20
C SER A 279 3.99 -14.29 6.14
N LEU A 280 3.04 -14.32 5.19
CA LEU A 280 3.06 -15.24 4.07
C LEU A 280 3.65 -14.63 2.80
N VAL A 281 4.19 -13.41 2.85
CA VAL A 281 4.76 -12.74 1.68
C VAL A 281 5.99 -13.52 1.18
N PRO A 282 5.98 -14.04 -0.06
CA PRO A 282 7.13 -14.77 -0.58
C PRO A 282 8.37 -13.88 -0.67
N LEU A 283 9.54 -14.43 -0.31
CA LEU A 283 10.82 -13.69 -0.40
C LEU A 283 11.05 -13.11 -1.79
N GLU A 284 10.71 -13.83 -2.86
CA GLU A 284 10.82 -13.32 -4.24
C GLU A 284 9.99 -12.04 -4.46
N THR A 285 8.80 -11.95 -3.88
CA THR A 285 7.95 -10.75 -3.91
C THR A 285 8.58 -9.61 -3.12
N ILE A 286 9.14 -9.90 -1.94
CA ILE A 286 9.88 -8.90 -1.15
C ILE A 286 11.07 -8.35 -1.95
N LEU A 287 11.83 -9.23 -2.59
CA LEU A 287 12.97 -8.84 -3.43
C LEU A 287 12.54 -8.01 -4.65
N LEU A 288 11.37 -8.28 -5.23
CA LEU A 288 10.80 -7.44 -6.29
C LEU A 288 10.51 -6.03 -5.80
N GLU A 289 9.78 -5.88 -4.69
CA GLU A 289 9.44 -4.58 -4.08
C GLU A 289 10.70 -3.79 -3.70
N VAL A 290 11.65 -4.45 -3.03
CA VAL A 290 12.92 -3.86 -2.63
C VAL A 290 13.76 -3.47 -3.85
N SER A 291 13.75 -4.28 -4.92
CA SER A 291 14.47 -3.95 -6.17
C SER A 291 13.87 -2.73 -6.86
N VAL A 292 12.54 -2.63 -6.95
CA VAL A 292 11.87 -1.44 -7.50
C VAL A 292 12.31 -0.20 -6.74
N ASN A 293 12.22 -0.25 -5.41
CA ASN A 293 12.63 0.87 -4.56
C ASN A 293 14.13 1.20 -4.66
N TRP A 294 14.99 0.18 -4.80
CA TRP A 294 16.43 0.36 -4.99
C TRP A 294 16.74 1.09 -6.31
N PHE A 295 16.24 0.58 -7.44
CA PHE A 295 16.53 1.16 -8.75
C PHE A 295 15.93 2.55 -8.94
N GLN A 296 14.84 2.86 -8.25
CA GLN A 296 14.26 4.21 -8.25
C GLN A 296 14.84 5.13 -7.18
N ASN A 297 15.79 4.63 -6.37
CA ASN A 297 16.37 5.36 -5.24
C ASN A 297 15.28 5.99 -4.34
N ALA A 298 14.25 5.19 -4.03
CA ALA A 298 13.00 5.69 -3.50
C ALA A 298 13.02 6.03 -2.00
N ALA A 299 14.09 5.65 -1.28
CA ALA A 299 14.19 5.75 0.18
C ALA A 299 13.87 7.16 0.71
N SER A 300 14.39 8.20 0.06
CA SER A 300 14.13 9.58 0.49
C SER A 300 12.67 9.99 0.32
N GLY A 301 12.00 9.53 -0.75
CA GLY A 301 10.60 9.84 -1.01
C GLY A 301 9.68 9.10 -0.05
N MET A 302 9.84 7.78 0.05
CA MET A 302 8.95 6.92 0.82
C MET A 302 9.00 7.28 2.32
N SER A 303 10.20 7.53 2.87
CA SER A 303 10.36 7.94 4.27
C SER A 303 9.84 9.36 4.53
N ARG A 304 9.93 10.27 3.55
CA ARG A 304 9.46 11.65 3.72
C ARG A 304 7.94 11.72 3.87
N SER A 305 7.18 10.79 3.31
CA SER A 305 5.73 10.71 3.49
C SER A 305 5.32 10.76 4.97
N TYR A 306 6.06 10.09 5.86
CA TYR A 306 5.83 10.12 7.30
C TYR A 306 6.08 11.49 7.92
N LEU A 307 7.12 12.20 7.50
CA LEU A 307 7.41 13.55 7.99
C LEU A 307 6.32 14.54 7.57
N GLU A 308 5.86 14.46 6.31
CA GLU A 308 4.81 15.34 5.82
C GLU A 308 3.49 15.09 6.59
N ASN A 309 3.14 13.83 6.83
CA ASN A 309 1.95 13.47 7.59
C ASN A 309 2.07 13.79 9.09
N ALA A 310 3.23 13.60 9.71
CA ALA A 310 3.44 13.95 11.12
C ALA A 310 3.39 15.47 11.38
N ARG A 311 3.58 16.28 10.34
CA ARG A 311 3.45 17.74 10.38
C ARG A 311 2.09 18.25 9.91
N ALA A 312 1.25 17.35 9.38
CA ALA A 312 -0.07 17.72 8.94
C ALA A 312 -0.93 18.01 10.17
N GLU A 313 -1.52 19.20 10.22
CA GLU A 313 -2.58 19.52 11.17
C GLU A 313 -3.90 19.07 10.54
N ALA A 314 -4.63 18.18 11.21
CA ALA A 314 -5.93 17.73 10.77
C ALA A 314 -6.87 17.64 11.99
N GLU A 315 -8.04 18.25 11.86
CA GLU A 315 -9.10 18.09 12.85
C GLU A 315 -9.74 16.70 12.72
N PRO A 316 -10.14 16.08 13.84
CA PRO A 316 -10.92 14.85 13.79
C PRO A 316 -12.19 15.05 12.94
N ALA A 317 -12.39 14.18 11.96
CA ALA A 317 -13.53 14.22 11.06
C ALA A 317 -14.14 12.83 10.92
N VAL A 318 -15.47 12.77 10.90
CA VAL A 318 -16.23 11.53 10.68
C VAL A 318 -16.40 11.33 9.18
N ASN A 319 -16.01 10.15 8.71
CA ASN A 319 -16.22 9.74 7.34
C ASN A 319 -17.66 9.24 7.14
N HIS A 320 -18.35 9.78 6.13
CA HIS A 320 -19.73 9.43 5.80
C HIS A 320 -19.85 8.59 4.52
N SER A 321 -18.73 8.34 3.82
CA SER A 321 -18.71 7.52 2.61
C SER A 321 -18.91 6.03 2.93
N PRO A 322 -19.56 5.24 2.04
CA PRO A 322 -19.70 3.81 2.23
C PRO A 322 -18.34 3.15 2.43
N THR A 323 -18.17 2.49 3.57
CA THR A 323 -16.88 1.90 3.98
C THR A 323 -17.00 0.40 4.13
N GLY A 324 -16.09 -0.34 3.50
CA GLY A 324 -15.87 -1.76 3.71
C GLY A 324 -14.54 -2.00 4.43
N VAL A 325 -14.53 -2.93 5.38
CA VAL A 325 -13.33 -3.28 6.17
C VAL A 325 -13.09 -4.77 6.13
N ALA A 326 -11.88 -5.18 5.76
CA ALA A 326 -11.44 -6.58 5.71
C ALA A 326 -10.31 -6.82 6.72
N VAL A 327 -10.63 -7.39 7.88
CA VAL A 327 -9.64 -7.63 8.95
C VAL A 327 -9.05 -9.03 8.82
N PHE A 328 -7.75 -9.11 8.56
CA PHE A 328 -6.99 -10.35 8.47
C PHE A 328 -6.40 -10.77 9.82
N ALA A 329 -6.13 -12.06 10.02
CA ALA A 329 -5.82 -12.64 11.32
C ALA A 329 -4.53 -12.08 11.94
N ASP A 330 -3.50 -11.90 11.13
CA ASP A 330 -2.16 -11.51 11.56
C ASP A 330 -1.85 -10.04 11.23
N ASP A 331 -2.87 -9.20 11.09
CA ASP A 331 -2.74 -7.76 10.82
C ASP A 331 -3.21 -6.92 12.02
N PHE A 332 -3.12 -5.59 11.91
CA PHE A 332 -3.80 -4.63 12.76
C PHE A 332 -5.27 -4.99 12.95
N GLN A 333 -5.61 -5.36 14.18
CA GLN A 333 -6.95 -5.75 14.57
C GLN A 333 -7.84 -4.51 14.74
N THR A 334 -8.45 -4.05 13.64
CA THR A 334 -9.39 -2.93 13.66
C THR A 334 -10.52 -3.21 14.66
N VAL A 335 -10.61 -2.36 15.70
CA VAL A 335 -11.65 -2.44 16.73
C VAL A 335 -12.89 -1.69 16.25
N ARG A 336 -14.00 -2.43 16.11
CA ARG A 336 -15.22 -1.91 15.49
C ARG A 336 -15.80 -0.70 16.23
N VAL A 337 -15.74 -0.70 17.56
CA VAL A 337 -16.23 0.41 18.39
C VAL A 337 -15.55 1.74 18.02
N PHE A 338 -14.23 1.74 17.84
CA PHE A 338 -13.49 2.95 17.46
C PHE A 338 -13.69 3.28 15.98
N ALA A 339 -13.74 2.27 15.12
CA ALA A 339 -13.98 2.45 13.70
C ALA A 339 -15.34 3.12 13.41
N GLU A 340 -16.40 2.71 14.11
CA GLU A 340 -17.76 3.29 13.98
C GLU A 340 -17.85 4.73 14.49
N ARG A 341 -16.99 5.14 15.42
CA ARG A 341 -16.88 6.55 15.83
C ARG A 341 -16.38 7.41 14.67
N ASP A 342 -15.33 6.95 14.00
CA ASP A 342 -14.65 7.70 12.95
C ASP A 342 -15.32 7.55 11.58
N ASN A 343 -16.22 6.56 11.41
CA ASN A 343 -16.87 6.23 10.15
C ASN A 343 -18.36 5.93 10.38
N ALA A 344 -19.23 6.85 9.98
CA ALA A 344 -20.67 6.77 10.18
C ALA A 344 -21.37 5.76 9.25
N ARG A 345 -20.69 5.26 8.21
CA ARG A 345 -21.30 4.43 7.16
C ARG A 345 -20.43 3.21 6.80
N ILE A 346 -20.04 2.44 7.80
CA ILE A 346 -19.48 1.09 7.60
C ILE A 346 -20.62 0.16 7.17
N VAL A 347 -20.56 -0.34 5.93
CA VAL A 347 -21.62 -1.16 5.32
C VAL A 347 -21.16 -2.58 4.99
N HIS A 348 -19.86 -2.84 5.08
CA HIS A 348 -19.27 -4.16 4.88
C HIS A 348 -18.16 -4.39 5.90
N TRP A 349 -18.14 -5.57 6.51
CA TRP A 349 -17.14 -5.95 7.50
C TRP A 349 -16.87 -7.44 7.41
N SER A 350 -15.65 -7.79 7.04
CA SER A 350 -15.18 -9.17 6.94
C SER A 350 -14.05 -9.42 7.93
N ARG A 351 -13.98 -10.65 8.44
CA ARG A 351 -12.87 -11.16 9.25
C ARG A 351 -12.37 -12.45 8.63
N PHE A 352 -11.06 -12.58 8.47
CA PHE A 352 -10.40 -13.74 7.89
C PHE A 352 -9.51 -14.42 8.93
N GLU A 353 -9.45 -15.76 8.88
CA GLU A 353 -8.69 -16.58 9.83
C GLU A 353 -7.22 -16.76 9.44
N GLU A 354 -6.81 -16.31 8.26
CA GLU A 354 -5.45 -16.46 7.74
C GLU A 354 -5.06 -15.24 6.88
N GLY A 355 -3.77 -14.91 6.87
CA GLY A 355 -3.17 -13.76 6.19
C GLY A 355 -2.94 -12.58 7.14
N GLY A 356 -2.07 -11.66 6.75
CA GLY A 356 -1.70 -10.48 7.54
C GLY A 356 -1.80 -9.16 6.79
N HIS A 357 -0.87 -8.26 7.12
CA HIS A 357 -0.85 -6.86 6.70
C HIS A 357 -0.78 -6.64 5.19
N PHE A 358 -0.18 -7.58 4.46
CA PHE A 358 -0.01 -7.51 3.02
C PHE A 358 -0.96 -8.49 2.33
N ALA A 359 -2.25 -8.50 2.72
CA ALA A 359 -3.22 -9.46 2.21
C ALA A 359 -3.33 -9.53 0.68
N ALA A 360 -3.02 -8.43 -0.04
CA ALA A 360 -2.93 -8.43 -1.50
C ALA A 360 -1.80 -9.35 -2.04
N LEU A 361 -0.68 -9.44 -1.30
CA LEU A 361 0.46 -10.30 -1.60
C LEU A 361 0.33 -11.70 -1.01
N GLU A 362 -0.33 -11.81 0.14
CA GLU A 362 -0.47 -13.07 0.88
C GLU A 362 -1.68 -13.90 0.41
N ARG A 363 -2.82 -13.23 0.20
CA ARG A 363 -4.14 -13.85 -0.08
C ARG A 363 -4.92 -13.10 -1.18
N PRO A 364 -4.32 -12.93 -2.37
CA PRO A 364 -4.91 -12.14 -3.46
C PRO A 364 -6.33 -12.58 -3.85
N GLU A 365 -6.60 -13.89 -3.91
CA GLU A 365 -7.90 -14.42 -4.31
C GLU A 365 -9.00 -14.14 -3.27
N VAL A 366 -8.66 -14.27 -1.98
CA VAL A 366 -9.58 -14.01 -0.88
C VAL A 366 -9.96 -12.53 -0.86
N LEU A 367 -8.96 -11.65 -0.95
CA LEU A 367 -9.17 -10.21 -0.99
C LEU A 367 -9.94 -9.77 -2.24
N ALA A 368 -9.67 -10.37 -3.41
CA ALA A 368 -10.43 -10.09 -4.62
C ALA A 368 -11.91 -10.49 -4.46
N GLY A 369 -12.19 -11.61 -3.79
CA GLY A 369 -13.55 -12.02 -3.45
C GLY A 369 -14.27 -11.00 -2.57
N ASP A 370 -13.61 -10.49 -1.54
CA ASP A 370 -14.19 -9.53 -0.61
C ASP A 370 -14.46 -8.17 -1.28
N LEU A 371 -13.53 -7.70 -2.12
CA LEU A 371 -13.71 -6.50 -2.94
C LEU A 371 -14.96 -6.59 -3.83
N ARG A 372 -15.14 -7.73 -4.51
CA ARG A 372 -16.32 -7.97 -5.36
C ARG A 372 -17.60 -7.93 -4.53
N ALA A 373 -17.61 -8.57 -3.35
CA ALA A 373 -18.78 -8.57 -2.46
C ALA A 373 -19.16 -7.16 -2.02
N PHE A 374 -18.19 -6.36 -1.57
CA PHE A 374 -18.41 -4.97 -1.15
C PHE A 374 -18.99 -4.11 -2.29
N PHE A 375 -18.32 -4.08 -3.45
CA PHE A 375 -18.77 -3.24 -4.56
C PHE A 375 -20.07 -3.74 -5.21
N ALA A 376 -20.36 -5.04 -5.15
CA ALA A 376 -21.66 -5.56 -5.58
C ALA A 376 -22.80 -5.02 -4.72
N ALA A 377 -22.65 -5.03 -3.39
CA ALA A 377 -23.66 -4.50 -2.48
C ALA A 377 -23.93 -3.01 -2.68
N LEU A 378 -22.92 -2.22 -3.09
CA LEU A 378 -23.08 -0.80 -3.39
C LEU A 378 -23.84 -0.50 -4.70
N ARG A 379 -23.96 -1.47 -5.61
CA ARG A 379 -24.77 -1.30 -6.84
C ARG A 379 -26.26 -1.53 -6.59
N GLU A 380 -26.61 -2.25 -5.54
CA GLU A 380 -27.98 -2.67 -5.23
C GLU A 380 -28.73 -1.69 -4.32
N GLY A 381 -28.02 -0.79 -3.63
CA GLY A 381 -28.57 0.23 -2.71
C GLY A 381 -28.39 1.65 -3.22
#